data_AF-G0QNP1-F1
#
_entry.id   AF-G0QNP1-F1
#
_cell.length_a   1.000
_cell.length_b   1.000
_cell.length_c   1.000
_cell.angle_alpha   90.00
_cell.angle_beta   90.00
_cell.angle_gamma   90.00
#
_symmetry.space_group_name_H-M   'P 1'
#
loop_
_entity.id
_entity.type
_entity.pdbx_description
1 polymer ?
#
loop_
_entity_poly.entity_id
_entity_poly.type
_entity_poly.pdbx_seq_one_letter_code
_entity_poly.pdbx_strand_id
1 'polypeptide(L)'
;MNNNEEEANNQDQLRNKIKIFSPTIAQQTANESSGQRFAIVQPNFDLSYKQKWGFKINKLVGWIGVGICHVNVLAGFQYNFKYTDVGHGSYLVSGNGYTWSHYKSENNSASKSFSFATGDIIYGEFDPINKVVKFVKNKTLENYTLEIDLKLGDEIAPCVNLCSINDEVEIIQNSSELDLIQF
;
A
#
# COMPACT_ATOMS: atom_id res chain seq x y z
N MET A 1 7.78 -36.52 -4.98
CA MET A 1 8.05 -35.33 -4.15
C MET A 1 9.18 -34.60 -4.86
N ASN A 2 9.03 -33.51 -5.62
CA ASN A 2 8.09 -32.39 -5.55
C ASN A 2 7.88 -31.83 -6.99
N ASN A 3 6.71 -32.06 -7.59
CA ASN A 3 6.27 -31.28 -8.77
C ASN A 3 5.13 -30.30 -8.43
N ASN A 4 4.68 -30.29 -7.17
CA ASN A 4 3.50 -29.51 -6.76
C ASN A 4 3.84 -28.13 -6.16
N GLU A 5 5.11 -27.87 -5.79
CA GLU A 5 5.54 -26.56 -5.26
C GLU A 5 5.91 -25.56 -6.36
N GLU A 6 6.35 -26.04 -7.53
CA GLU A 6 6.78 -25.19 -8.65
C GLU A 6 5.58 -24.70 -9.50
N GLU A 7 4.49 -25.48 -9.57
CA GLU A 7 3.24 -25.06 -10.22
C GLU A 7 2.44 -24.03 -9.40
N ALA A 8 2.51 -24.10 -8.06
CA ALA A 8 1.87 -23.11 -7.19
C ALA A 8 2.50 -21.71 -7.35
N ASN A 9 3.83 -21.64 -7.50
CA ASN A 9 4.54 -20.39 -7.72
C ASN A 9 4.36 -19.80 -9.13
N ASN A 10 4.04 -20.63 -10.14
CA ASN A 10 3.80 -20.16 -11.51
C ASN A 10 2.34 -19.76 -11.78
N GLN A 11 1.36 -20.37 -11.09
CA GLN A 11 -0.05 -20.00 -11.26
C GLN A 11 -0.40 -18.65 -10.61
N ASP A 12 0.28 -18.25 -9.54
CA ASP A 12 0.10 -16.92 -8.91
C ASP A 12 0.66 -15.76 -9.76
N GLN A 13 1.61 -16.05 -10.66
CA GLN A 13 2.17 -15.04 -11.59
C GLN A 13 1.30 -14.77 -12.82
N LEU A 14 0.34 -15.65 -13.15
CA LEU A 14 -0.46 -15.57 -14.38
C LEU A 14 -1.81 -14.84 -14.22
N ARG A 15 -2.18 -14.43 -13.00
CA ARG A 15 -3.45 -13.71 -12.75
C ARG A 15 -3.28 -12.26 -12.37
N ASN A 16 -2.11 -11.86 -11.86
CA ASN A 16 -1.87 -10.51 -11.39
C ASN A 16 -1.50 -9.58 -12.55
N LYS A 17 -2.37 -8.60 -12.82
CA LYS A 17 -2.10 -7.52 -13.78
C LYS A 17 -1.02 -6.55 -13.27
N ILE A 18 -0.52 -6.75 -12.05
CA ILE A 18 0.66 -6.07 -11.53
C ILE A 18 1.87 -6.98 -11.69
N LYS A 19 2.91 -6.45 -12.33
CA LYS A 19 4.21 -7.10 -12.44
C LYS A 19 5.15 -6.56 -11.39
N ILE A 20 5.86 -7.47 -10.72
CA ILE A 20 6.95 -7.17 -9.81
C ILE A 20 8.26 -7.31 -10.60
N PHE A 21 8.90 -6.18 -10.93
CA PHE A 21 10.10 -6.15 -11.79
C PHE A 21 11.39 -6.42 -11.02
N SER A 22 11.39 -6.05 -9.74
CA SER A 22 12.43 -6.30 -8.74
C SER A 22 11.70 -6.55 -7.41
N PRO A 23 12.34 -7.07 -6.34
CA PRO A 23 11.66 -7.26 -5.06
C PRO A 23 11.04 -5.96 -4.50
N THR A 24 11.41 -4.80 -5.04
CA THR A 24 10.95 -3.49 -4.60
C THR A 24 10.12 -2.73 -5.63
N ILE A 25 9.99 -3.17 -6.89
CA ILE A 25 9.29 -2.39 -7.93
C ILE A 25 8.00 -3.10 -8.34
N ALA A 26 6.87 -2.43 -8.12
CA ALA A 26 5.55 -2.85 -8.60
C ALA A 26 5.07 -1.92 -9.72
N GLN A 27 4.61 -2.52 -10.81
CA GLN A 27 4.08 -1.79 -11.96
C GLN A 27 2.79 -2.44 -12.48
N GLN A 28 1.80 -1.62 -12.76
CA GLN A 28 0.54 -2.06 -13.36
C GLN A 28 0.72 -2.26 -14.87
N THR A 29 0.30 -3.42 -15.37
CA THR A 29 0.49 -3.83 -16.78
C THR A 29 -0.77 -3.68 -17.63
N ALA A 30 -1.90 -3.30 -17.03
CA ALA A 30 -3.16 -3.04 -17.71
C ALA A 30 -3.96 -1.93 -17.02
N ASN A 31 -4.88 -1.28 -17.74
CA ASN A 31 -5.83 -0.35 -17.11
C ASN A 31 -6.88 -1.13 -16.30
N GLU A 32 -7.03 -0.77 -15.03
CA GLU A 32 -7.89 -1.44 -14.07
C GLU A 32 -8.73 -0.44 -13.27
N SER A 33 -10.04 -0.50 -13.51
CA SER A 33 -11.05 0.22 -12.71
C SER A 33 -11.76 -0.69 -11.71
N SER A 34 -11.82 -2.00 -11.97
CA SER A 34 -12.63 -2.95 -11.21
C SER A 34 -11.94 -4.28 -10.86
N GLY A 35 -10.71 -4.51 -11.31
CA GLY A 35 -9.97 -5.75 -11.06
C GLY A 35 -8.88 -5.63 -10.00
N GLN A 36 -7.86 -6.47 -10.17
CA GLN A 36 -6.74 -6.63 -9.26
C GLN A 36 -5.80 -5.43 -9.33
N ARG A 37 -5.79 -4.64 -8.27
CA ARG A 37 -5.09 -3.35 -8.24
C ARG A 37 -4.05 -3.25 -7.14
N PHE A 38 -3.98 -4.23 -6.23
CA PHE A 38 -3.06 -4.18 -5.11
C PHE A 38 -1.80 -5.01 -5.34
N ALA A 39 -0.66 -4.41 -5.02
CA ALA A 39 0.56 -5.15 -4.70
C ALA A 39 0.83 -5.03 -3.20
N ILE A 40 1.17 -6.15 -2.58
CA ILE A 40 1.51 -6.24 -1.16
C ILE A 40 3.03 -6.40 -1.05
N VAL A 41 3.60 -5.65 -0.11
CA VAL A 41 5.03 -5.69 0.19
C VAL A 41 5.26 -6.67 1.32
N GLN A 42 6.15 -7.64 1.11
CA GLN A 42 6.60 -8.56 2.16
C GLN A 42 7.92 -8.08 2.78
N PRO A 43 8.24 -8.46 4.03
CA PRO A 43 7.38 -9.21 4.96
C PRO A 43 6.23 -8.37 5.54
N ASN A 44 5.25 -9.05 6.14
CA ASN A 44 4.25 -8.44 7.01
C ASN A 44 4.94 -7.69 8.19
N PHE A 45 4.23 -6.71 8.74
CA PHE A 45 4.63 -5.99 9.94
C PHE A 45 4.55 -6.85 11.20
N ASP A 46 5.48 -6.61 12.11
CA ASP A 46 5.43 -7.10 13.48
C ASP A 46 4.57 -6.14 14.31
N LEU A 47 3.50 -6.66 14.92
CA LEU A 47 2.55 -5.84 15.67
C LEU A 47 3.05 -5.43 17.06
N SER A 48 4.30 -5.75 17.42
CA SER A 48 4.87 -5.42 18.73
C SER A 48 5.67 -4.12 18.75
N TYR A 49 6.04 -3.55 17.60
CA TYR A 49 6.82 -2.31 17.56
C TYR A 49 6.52 -1.44 16.33
N LYS A 50 6.99 -0.18 16.39
CA LYS A 50 6.82 0.78 15.29
C LYS A 50 7.69 0.42 14.09
N GLN A 51 7.13 0.49 12.90
CA GLN A 51 7.86 0.18 11.67
C GLN A 51 7.73 1.30 10.64
N LYS A 52 8.84 1.58 9.96
CA LYS A 52 8.95 2.61 8.92
C LYS A 52 9.20 1.97 7.55
N TRP A 53 8.71 2.62 6.50
CA TRP A 53 8.97 2.26 5.11
C TRP A 53 8.75 3.49 4.21
N GLY A 54 9.00 3.34 2.91
CA GLY A 54 8.70 4.38 1.93
C GLY A 54 8.22 3.84 0.59
N PHE A 55 7.64 4.75 -0.18
CA PHE A 55 7.21 4.57 -1.55
C PHE A 55 7.73 5.72 -2.40
N LYS A 56 8.54 5.39 -3.39
CA LYS A 56 8.96 6.32 -4.44
C LYS A 56 8.06 6.15 -5.65
N ILE A 57 7.42 7.23 -6.06
CA ILE A 57 6.51 7.23 -7.20
C ILE A 57 7.33 7.37 -8.48
N ASN A 58 7.74 6.25 -9.06
CA ASN A 58 8.53 6.26 -10.30
C ASN A 58 7.73 6.79 -11.48
N LYS A 59 6.43 6.45 -11.54
CA LYS A 59 5.53 6.92 -12.58
C LYS A 59 4.09 6.91 -12.12
N LEU A 60 3.43 8.06 -12.17
CA LEU A 60 1.99 8.22 -11.95
C LEU A 60 1.34 8.62 -13.28
N VAL A 61 0.57 7.70 -13.86
CA VAL A 61 -0.18 7.88 -15.12
C VAL A 61 -1.64 8.16 -14.83
N GLY A 62 -2.25 7.34 -13.98
CA GLY A 62 -3.66 7.46 -13.63
C GLY A 62 -3.81 7.77 -12.16
N TRP A 63 -3.95 6.72 -11.36
CA TRP A 63 -4.23 6.84 -9.94
C TRP A 63 -3.39 5.84 -9.16
N ILE A 64 -2.69 6.36 -8.16
CA ILE A 64 -1.90 5.56 -7.23
C ILE A 64 -2.34 5.89 -5.82
N GLY A 65 -2.65 4.85 -5.05
CA GLY A 65 -2.80 4.89 -3.60
C GLY A 65 -1.66 4.13 -2.94
N VAL A 66 -1.08 4.69 -1.89
CA VAL A 66 -0.01 4.06 -1.13
C VAL A 66 -0.39 3.98 0.33
N GLY A 67 -0.02 2.89 1.00
CA GLY A 67 -0.33 2.75 2.42
C GLY A 67 -0.07 1.37 2.98
N ILE A 68 -0.98 0.90 3.83
CA ILE A 68 -0.94 -0.42 4.46
C ILE A 68 -2.26 -1.16 4.25
N CYS A 69 -2.25 -2.47 4.41
CA CYS A 69 -3.45 -3.30 4.31
C CYS A 69 -3.50 -4.43 5.32
N HIS A 70 -4.74 -4.85 5.59
CA HIS A 70 -5.08 -6.18 6.10
C HIS A 70 -4.92 -7.20 4.96
N VAL A 71 -3.85 -7.99 5.00
CA VAL A 71 -3.47 -8.94 3.93
C VAL A 71 -4.60 -9.93 3.65
N ASN A 72 -5.16 -10.51 4.71
CA ASN A 72 -6.25 -11.49 4.61
C ASN A 72 -7.54 -10.90 4.04
N VAL A 73 -7.84 -9.64 4.35
CA VAL A 73 -9.04 -8.96 3.84
C VAL A 73 -8.89 -8.69 2.34
N LEU A 74 -7.73 -8.19 1.90
CA LEU A 74 -7.47 -7.99 0.48
C LEU A 74 -7.48 -9.30 -0.30
N ALA A 75 -6.88 -10.36 0.24
CA ALA A 75 -6.92 -11.69 -0.36
C ALA A 75 -8.37 -12.21 -0.50
N GLY A 76 -9.21 -12.01 0.52
CA GLY A 76 -10.64 -12.35 0.48
C GLY A 76 -11.42 -11.58 -0.59
N PHE A 77 -11.00 -10.36 -0.93
CA PHE A 77 -11.55 -9.59 -2.05
C PHE A 77 -10.84 -9.83 -3.38
N GLN A 78 -9.94 -10.81 -3.44
CA GLN A 78 -9.12 -11.12 -4.62
C GLN A 78 -8.35 -9.89 -5.12
N TYR A 79 -7.87 -9.04 -4.19
CA TYR A 79 -7.13 -7.80 -4.47
C TYR A 79 -7.92 -6.76 -5.27
N ASN A 80 -9.25 -6.86 -5.29
CA ASN A 80 -10.14 -5.85 -5.86
C ASN A 80 -10.33 -4.70 -4.87
N PHE A 81 -10.29 -3.46 -5.38
CA PHE A 81 -10.48 -2.29 -4.53
C PHE A 81 -11.96 -1.95 -4.32
N LYS A 82 -12.48 -2.27 -3.13
CA LYS A 82 -13.85 -1.94 -2.70
C LYS A 82 -13.92 -0.55 -2.05
N TYR A 83 -13.55 0.48 -2.81
CA TYR A 83 -13.26 1.82 -2.27
C TYR A 83 -14.47 2.59 -1.68
N THR A 84 -15.71 2.21 -2.01
CA THR A 84 -16.93 2.91 -1.58
C THR A 84 -17.20 2.74 -0.10
N ASP A 85 -16.93 1.55 0.44
CA ASP A 85 -17.33 1.15 1.78
C ASP A 85 -16.11 0.95 2.67
N VAL A 86 -16.24 1.21 3.98
CA VAL A 86 -15.25 0.75 4.96
C VAL A 86 -15.20 -0.78 4.99
N GLY A 87 -14.18 -1.34 5.64
CA GLY A 87 -13.98 -2.79 5.67
C GLY A 87 -13.23 -3.35 4.45
N HIS A 88 -12.82 -2.51 3.49
CA HIS A 88 -12.16 -2.96 2.25
C HIS A 88 -10.75 -3.52 2.42
N GLY A 89 -10.08 -3.22 3.53
CA GLY A 89 -8.82 -3.87 3.91
C GLY A 89 -7.60 -2.99 3.70
N SER A 90 -7.76 -1.71 3.35
CA SER A 90 -6.64 -0.80 3.11
C SER A 90 -6.73 0.49 3.90
N TYR A 91 -5.59 1.12 4.13
CA TYR A 91 -5.45 2.47 4.68
C TYR A 91 -4.48 3.23 3.80
N LEU A 92 -5.01 4.11 2.94
CA LEU A 92 -4.25 4.70 1.84
C LEU A 92 -4.31 6.22 1.84
N VAL A 93 -3.24 6.83 1.34
CA VAL A 93 -3.23 8.19 0.76
C VAL A 93 -2.97 8.09 -0.74
N SER A 94 -3.54 8.98 -1.55
CA SER A 94 -3.38 8.94 -3.01
C SER A 94 -2.81 10.22 -3.61
N GLY A 95 -2.36 10.11 -4.86
CA GLY A 95 -1.76 11.23 -5.59
C GLY A 95 -2.68 12.45 -5.72
N ASN A 96 -3.99 12.26 -5.66
CA ASN A 96 -4.98 13.35 -5.69
C ASN A 96 -5.38 13.90 -4.31
N GLY A 97 -4.68 13.56 -3.23
CA GLY A 97 -4.93 14.10 -1.88
C GLY A 97 -6.16 13.50 -1.17
N TYR A 98 -6.60 12.33 -1.63
CA TYR A 98 -7.67 11.59 -0.98
C TYR A 98 -7.11 10.56 0.00
N THR A 99 -8.02 10.06 0.84
CA THR A 99 -7.77 9.06 1.88
C THR A 99 -8.77 7.92 1.75
N TRP A 100 -8.33 6.71 2.07
CA TRP A 100 -9.17 5.52 2.18
C TRP A 100 -8.88 4.86 3.51
N SER A 101 -9.93 4.55 4.25
CA SER A 101 -9.81 3.93 5.55
C SER A 101 -10.68 2.68 5.57
N HIS A 102 -10.09 1.56 5.98
CA HIS A 102 -10.84 0.35 6.31
C HIS A 102 -11.71 0.56 7.55
N TYR A 103 -11.41 1.53 8.43
CA TYR A 103 -12.06 1.66 9.73
C TYR A 103 -13.04 2.84 9.81
N LYS A 104 -12.58 4.06 9.49
CA LYS A 104 -13.33 5.30 9.73
C LYS A 104 -13.97 5.80 8.44
N SER A 105 -15.30 5.80 8.37
CA SER A 105 -16.05 6.24 7.18
C SER A 105 -15.76 7.68 6.78
N GLU A 106 -15.53 8.56 7.75
CA GLU A 106 -15.20 9.96 7.55
C GLU A 106 -13.82 10.16 6.90
N ASN A 107 -12.97 9.12 6.90
CA ASN A 107 -11.67 9.10 6.25
C ASN A 107 -11.64 8.15 5.05
N ASN A 108 -12.79 7.59 4.64
CA ASN A 108 -12.89 6.75 3.46
C ASN A 108 -13.39 7.58 2.26
N SER A 109 -12.66 7.52 1.14
CA SER A 109 -12.92 8.34 -0.05
C SER A 109 -13.02 9.84 0.27
N ALA A 110 -12.21 10.33 1.21
CA ALA A 110 -12.24 11.73 1.68
C ALA A 110 -11.00 12.52 1.25
N SER A 111 -11.19 13.74 0.73
CA SER A 111 -10.10 14.67 0.39
C SER A 111 -9.58 15.35 1.65
N LYS A 112 -8.60 14.73 2.31
CA LYS A 112 -8.07 15.16 3.61
C LYS A 112 -6.54 15.10 3.73
N SER A 113 -5.86 14.44 2.80
CA SER A 113 -4.41 14.28 2.84
C SER A 113 -3.71 15.26 1.88
N PHE A 114 -2.43 15.00 1.60
CA PHE A 114 -1.62 15.74 0.64
C PHE A 114 -1.60 15.04 -0.73
N SER A 115 -1.40 15.82 -1.79
CA SER A 115 -1.20 15.29 -3.14
C SER A 115 0.26 14.91 -3.38
N PHE A 116 0.48 13.99 -4.31
CA PHE A 116 1.82 13.60 -4.76
C PHE A 116 1.84 13.24 -6.23
N ALA A 117 3.01 13.34 -6.84
CA ALA A 117 3.22 13.11 -8.27
C ALA A 117 4.45 12.24 -8.53
N THR A 118 4.69 11.94 -9.80
CA THR A 118 5.93 11.31 -10.27
C THR A 118 7.17 12.01 -9.70
N GLY A 119 8.08 11.23 -9.12
CA GLY A 119 9.31 11.70 -8.50
C GLY A 119 9.18 12.13 -7.03
N ASP A 120 8.00 11.99 -6.41
CA ASP A 120 7.84 12.15 -4.97
C ASP A 120 8.13 10.86 -4.21
N ILE A 121 8.55 11.02 -2.95
CA ILE A 121 8.76 9.94 -1.99
C ILE A 121 7.83 10.17 -0.81
N ILE A 122 7.08 9.13 -0.45
CA ILE A 122 6.10 9.13 0.63
C ILE A 122 6.57 8.10 1.63
N TYR A 123 6.80 8.53 2.86
CA TYR A 123 7.20 7.65 3.94
C TYR A 123 6.02 7.31 4.84
N GLY A 124 6.04 6.10 5.38
CA GLY A 124 5.06 5.61 6.33
C GLY A 124 5.71 5.25 7.66
N GLU A 125 5.02 5.54 8.76
CA GLU A 125 5.25 4.95 10.08
C GLU A 125 3.96 4.26 10.54
N PHE A 126 4.07 2.97 10.84
CA PHE A 126 3.01 2.16 11.40
C PHE A 126 3.28 2.00 12.88
N ASP A 127 2.30 2.39 13.71
CA ASP A 127 2.34 2.28 15.15
C ASP A 127 1.21 1.35 15.61
N PRO A 128 1.50 0.05 15.84
CA PRO A 128 0.47 -0.91 16.24
C PRO A 128 -0.01 -0.68 17.68
N ILE A 129 0.76 0.02 18.51
CA ILE A 129 0.43 0.30 19.90
C ILE A 129 -0.62 1.42 19.98
N ASN A 130 -0.36 2.53 19.28
CA ASN A 130 -1.30 3.65 19.21
C ASN A 130 -2.38 3.46 18.13
N LYS A 131 -2.32 2.36 17.37
CA LYS A 131 -3.25 2.04 16.29
C LYS A 131 -3.40 3.17 15.29
N VAL A 132 -2.26 3.61 14.75
CA VAL A 132 -2.22 4.61 13.69
C VAL A 132 -1.22 4.25 12.60
N VAL A 133 -1.46 4.78 11.41
CA VAL A 133 -0.46 4.89 10.35
C VAL A 133 -0.29 6.35 9.95
N LYS A 134 0.95 6.84 9.97
CA LYS A 134 1.32 8.20 9.59
C LYS A 134 2.04 8.19 8.24
N PHE A 135 1.65 9.10 7.37
CA PHE A 135 2.29 9.34 6.07
C PHE A 135 2.96 10.70 6.05
N VAL A 136 4.15 10.79 5.48
CA VAL A 136 4.91 12.05 5.32
C VAL A 136 5.44 12.14 3.89
N LYS A 137 5.19 13.27 3.22
CA LYS A 137 5.78 13.56 1.92
C LYS A 137 7.19 14.15 2.11
N ASN A 138 8.21 13.49 1.58
CA ASN A 138 9.61 13.82 1.85
C ASN A 138 9.98 15.29 1.57
N LYS A 139 9.56 15.83 0.43
CA LYS A 139 9.97 17.18 -0.02
C LYS A 139 9.29 18.31 0.75
N THR A 140 8.02 18.15 1.10
CA THR A 140 7.19 19.24 1.66
C THR A 140 6.91 19.07 3.15
N LEU A 141 7.19 17.88 3.70
CA LEU A 141 6.87 17.49 5.08
C LEU A 141 5.38 17.55 5.43
N GLU A 142 4.52 17.71 4.42
CA GLU A 142 3.09 17.49 4.56
C GLU A 142 2.86 16.07 5.05
N ASN A 143 1.97 15.93 6.02
CA ASN A 143 1.72 14.65 6.65
C ASN A 143 0.23 14.44 6.93
N TYR A 144 -0.14 13.18 7.04
CA TYR A 144 -1.50 12.79 7.37
C TYR A 144 -1.48 11.49 8.15
N THR A 145 -2.37 11.36 9.13
CA THR A 145 -2.45 10.17 9.99
C THR A 145 -3.83 9.54 9.87
N LEU A 146 -3.87 8.22 9.68
CA LEU A 146 -5.09 7.42 9.73
C LEU A 146 -5.10 6.58 11.00
N GLU A 147 -6.24 6.60 11.69
CA GLU A 147 -6.56 5.58 12.69
C GLU A 147 -6.80 4.23 12.01
N ILE A 148 -6.32 3.17 12.65
CA ILE A 148 -6.47 1.79 12.18
C ILE A 148 -7.23 0.95 13.20
N ASP A 149 -7.94 -0.06 12.70
CA ASP A 149 -8.50 -1.12 13.52
C ASP A 149 -7.56 -2.31 13.43
N LEU A 150 -7.14 -2.83 14.58
CA LEU A 150 -6.26 -3.99 14.72
C LEU A 150 -6.91 -4.98 15.67
N LYS A 151 -7.00 -6.23 15.20
CA LYS A 151 -7.52 -7.39 15.87
C LYS A 151 -6.42 -8.43 16.05
N LEU A 152 -6.62 -9.31 17.01
CA LEU A 152 -5.69 -10.41 17.25
C LEU A 152 -5.64 -11.33 16.02
N GLY A 153 -4.44 -11.60 15.53
CA GLY A 153 -4.21 -12.42 14.34
C GLY A 153 -4.28 -11.66 13.02
N ASP A 154 -4.43 -10.33 13.05
CA ASP A 154 -4.34 -9.54 11.83
C ASP A 154 -2.92 -9.62 11.23
N GLU A 155 -2.88 -9.74 9.91
CA GLU A 155 -1.67 -9.65 9.13
C GLU A 155 -1.68 -8.31 8.39
N ILE A 156 -0.77 -7.42 8.79
CA ILE A 156 -0.65 -6.08 8.20
C ILE A 156 0.61 -6.01 7.36
N ALA A 157 0.53 -5.39 6.20
CA ALA A 157 1.68 -5.17 5.33
C ALA A 157 1.60 -3.80 4.63
N PRO A 158 2.72 -3.22 4.20
CA PRO A 158 2.68 -2.14 3.24
C PRO A 158 2.02 -2.61 1.94
N CYS A 159 1.26 -1.73 1.31
CA CYS A 159 0.65 -2.02 0.02
C CYS A 159 0.53 -0.78 -0.87
N VAL A 160 0.38 -1.04 -2.16
CA VAL A 160 0.12 -0.02 -3.17
C VAL A 160 -1.05 -0.44 -4.01
N ASN A 161 -1.88 0.52 -4.40
CA ASN A 161 -2.95 0.35 -5.35
C ASN A 161 -2.62 1.11 -6.63
N LEU A 162 -2.55 0.41 -7.77
CA LEU A 162 -2.16 0.93 -9.07
C LEU A 162 -3.32 0.77 -10.06
N CYS A 163 -3.75 1.86 -10.70
CA CYS A 163 -4.93 1.86 -11.59
C CYS A 163 -4.59 1.68 -13.05
N SER A 164 -3.60 2.41 -13.54
CA SER A 164 -3.37 2.61 -14.96
C SER A 164 -2.14 1.88 -15.42
N ILE A 165 -2.14 1.48 -16.68
CA ILE A 165 -0.97 0.87 -17.29
C ILE A 165 0.25 1.79 -17.14
N ASN A 166 1.36 1.22 -16.66
CA ASN A 166 2.60 1.90 -16.31
C ASN A 166 2.56 2.80 -15.07
N ASP A 167 1.50 2.77 -14.25
CA ASP A 167 1.65 3.22 -12.86
C ASP A 167 2.73 2.36 -12.19
N GLU A 168 3.71 3.01 -11.57
CA GLU A 168 4.91 2.35 -11.04
C GLU A 168 5.35 2.97 -9.72
N VAL A 169 5.60 2.10 -8.74
CA VAL A 169 6.12 2.46 -7.42
C VAL A 169 7.31 1.59 -7.09
N GLU A 170 8.34 2.22 -6.54
CA GLU A 170 9.48 1.57 -5.90
C GLU A 170 9.32 1.65 -4.37
N ILE A 171 9.54 0.53 -3.69
CA ILE A 171 9.41 0.38 -2.25
C ILE A 171 10.77 0.60 -1.60
N ILE A 172 10.79 1.41 -0.53
CA ILE A 172 11.98 1.72 0.25
C ILE A 172 11.87 1.02 1.62
N GLN A 173 12.79 0.10 1.88
CA GLN A 173 12.94 -0.61 3.16
C GLN A 173 14.31 -0.37 3.82
N ASN A 174 15.16 0.50 3.24
CA ASN A 174 16.50 0.74 3.75
C ASN A 174 16.47 1.51 5.07
N SER A 175 16.90 0.87 6.16
CA SER A 175 16.85 1.43 7.51
C SER A 175 17.61 2.75 7.65
N SER A 176 18.74 2.92 6.97
CA SER A 176 19.58 4.13 7.12
C SER A 176 18.91 5.39 6.58
N GLU A 177 18.14 5.25 5.49
CA GLU A 177 17.33 6.35 4.95
C GLU A 177 16.13 6.65 5.84
N LEU A 178 15.50 5.59 6.37
CA LEU A 178 14.28 5.69 7.17
C LEU A 178 14.52 6.29 8.57
N ASP A 179 15.69 6.06 9.16
CA ASP A 179 16.06 6.58 10.47
C ASP A 179 16.27 8.09 10.48
N LEU A 180 16.58 8.68 9.33
CA LEU A 180 16.78 10.13 9.17
C LEU A 180 15.46 10.91 9.09
N ILE A 181 14.34 10.21 8.90
CA ILE A 181 13.04 10.84 8.74
C ILE A 181 12.45 11.15 10.11
N GLN A 182 12.17 12.42 10.34
CA GLN A 182 11.39 12.89 11.47
C GLN A 182 9.91 12.72 11.16
N PHE A 183 9.28 11.80 11.88
CA PHE A 183 7.82 11.64 11.92
C PHE A 183 7.26 12.43 13.10
#